data_AF-A0A840Z325-F1
#
_entry.id   AF-A0A840Z325-F1
#
_cell.length_a   1.000
_cell.length_b   1.000
_cell.length_c   1.000
_cell.angle_alpha   90.00
_cell.angle_beta   90.00
_cell.angle_gamma   90.00
#
_symmetry.space_group_name_H-M   'P 1'
#
loop_
_entity.id
_entity.type
_entity.pdbx_description
1 polymer ?
#
loop_
_entity_poly.entity_id
_entity_poly.type
_entity_poly.pdbx_seq_one_letter_code
_entity_poly.pdbx_strand_id
1 'polypeptide(L)' 'MDDDTAAKRPRPFLNTPQAGHYLGLTARHLERLRSQGAGPVYRRHCRYVVYHIDDLDAWSRAHSSKAMAGD' A
#
# COMPACT_ATOMS: atom_id res chain seq x y z
N MET A 1 -36.53 6.05 0.15
CA MET A 1 -35.30 6.51 -0.55
C MET A 1 -34.26 5.49 -0.16
N ASP A 2 -34.40 4.35 -0.81
CA ASP A 2 -33.73 3.11 -0.49
C ASP A 2 -32.74 2.91 -1.63
N ASP A 3 -31.51 3.37 -1.43
CA ASP A 3 -30.41 3.12 -2.37
C ASP A 3 -29.13 2.83 -1.56
N ASP A 4 -28.91 1.53 -1.36
CA ASP A 4 -27.62 0.92 -1.62
C ASP A 4 -26.38 1.56 -0.95
N THR A 5 -26.43 1.78 0.36
CA THR A 5 -25.20 1.75 1.16
C THR A 5 -24.86 0.30 1.51
N ALA A 6 -24.83 -0.57 0.50
CA ALA A 6 -24.14 -1.84 0.61
C ALA A 6 -22.68 -1.48 0.80
N ALA A 7 -22.27 -1.40 2.06
CA ALA A 7 -20.93 -1.08 2.53
C ALA A 7 -19.93 -1.64 1.53
N LYS A 8 -19.41 -0.73 0.70
CA LYS A 8 -18.45 -1.00 -0.36
C LYS A 8 -17.20 -1.42 0.38
N ARG A 9 -17.15 -2.68 0.82
CA ARG A 9 -16.04 -3.22 1.60
C ARG A 9 -14.82 -2.81 0.82
N PRO A 10 -13.92 -1.99 1.39
CA PRO A 10 -12.78 -1.51 0.65
C PRO A 10 -12.09 -2.76 0.16
N ARG A 11 -12.04 -2.93 -1.16
CA ARG A 11 -11.31 -4.04 -1.76
C ARG A 11 -9.91 -3.92 -1.17
N PRO A 12 -9.43 -4.89 -0.37
CA PRO A 12 -8.26 -4.66 0.43
C PRO A 12 -6.98 -4.66 -0.42
N PHE A 13 -7.13 -4.79 -1.74
CA PHE A 13 -6.07 -4.78 -2.73
C PHE A 13 -6.09 -3.48 -3.54
N LEU A 14 -4.98 -2.76 -3.51
CA LEU A 14 -4.72 -1.55 -4.27
C LEU A 14 -3.73 -1.86 -5.40
N ASN A 15 -3.93 -1.30 -6.58
CA ASN A 15 -2.91 -1.36 -7.64
C ASN A 15 -1.74 -0.40 -7.34
N THR A 16 -0.65 -0.47 -8.12
CA THR A 16 0.55 0.39 -7.90
C THR A 16 0.23 1.90 -7.78
N PRO A 17 -0.55 2.53 -8.68
CA PRO A 17 -0.87 3.95 -8.50
C PRO A 17 -1.72 4.21 -7.25
N GLN A 18 -2.72 3.38 -6.95
CA GLN A 18 -3.55 3.52 -5.73
C GLN A 18 -2.72 3.35 -4.45
N ALA A 19 -1.81 2.37 -4.41
CA ALA A 19 -0.89 2.16 -3.32
C ALA A 19 0.05 3.36 -3.14
N GLY A 20 0.49 3.96 -4.25
CA GLY A 20 1.25 5.20 -4.24
C GLY A 20 0.47 6.32 -3.58
N HIS A 21 -0.76 6.57 -4.05
CA HIS A 21 -1.65 7.56 -3.44
C HIS A 21 -1.90 7.31 -1.95
N TYR A 22 -2.08 6.05 -1.54
CA TYR A 22 -2.28 5.66 -0.14
C TYR A 22 -1.09 6.02 0.75
N LEU A 23 0.14 5.81 0.26
CA LEU A 23 1.38 6.10 0.99
C LEU A 23 1.90 7.54 0.80
N GLY A 24 1.25 8.36 -0.02
CA GLY A 24 1.77 9.66 -0.44
C GLY A 24 3.00 9.58 -1.37
N LEU A 25 3.19 8.43 -2.05
CA LEU A 25 4.30 8.16 -2.97
C LEU A 25 3.83 8.14 -4.42
N THR A 26 4.76 8.35 -5.35
CA THR A 26 4.46 8.16 -6.78
C THR A 26 4.57 6.69 -7.17
N ALA A 27 3.83 6.26 -8.18
CA ALA A 27 3.93 4.89 -8.71
C ALA A 27 5.38 4.52 -9.10
N ARG A 28 6.10 5.47 -9.71
CA ARG A 28 7.53 5.32 -10.07
C ARG A 28 8.43 5.07 -8.85
N HIS A 29 8.12 5.70 -7.72
CA HIS A 29 8.85 5.45 -6.47
C HIS A 29 8.58 4.05 -5.95
N LEU A 30 7.32 3.59 -5.96
CA LEU A 30 6.98 2.20 -5.61
C LEU A 30 7.66 1.18 -6.53
N GLU A 31 7.71 1.43 -7.83
CA GLU A 31 8.45 0.58 -8.78
C GLU A 31 9.93 0.51 -8.43
N ARG A 32 10.56 1.65 -8.08
CA ARG A 32 11.96 1.68 -7.64
C ARG A 32 12.18 0.87 -6.36
N LEU A 33 11.30 1.03 -5.37
CA LEU A 33 11.36 0.27 -4.12
C LEU A 33 11.23 -1.24 -4.35
N ARG A 34 10.39 -1.66 -5.31
CA ARG A 34 10.29 -3.09 -5.69
C ARG A 34 11.59 -3.60 -6.30
N SER A 35 12.20 -2.84 -7.21
CA SER A 35 13.50 -3.21 -7.81
C SER A 35 14.61 -3.28 -6.77
N GLN A 36 14.55 -2.43 -5.74
CA GLN A 36 15.51 -2.41 -4.64
C GLN A 36 15.19 -3.43 -3.53
N GLY A 37 14.05 -4.12 -3.58
CA GLY A 37 13.61 -5.03 -2.52
C GLY A 37 13.22 -4.35 -1.20
N ALA A 38 13.08 -3.03 -1.19
CA ALA A 38 12.81 -2.21 0.00
C ALA A 38 11.34 -1.75 0.10
N GLY A 39 10.47 -2.20 -0.81
CA GLY A 39 9.07 -1.78 -0.90
C GLY A 39 8.09 -2.64 -0.11
N PRO A 40 6.83 -2.19 0.00
CA PRO A 40 5.76 -2.97 0.59
C PRO A 40 5.52 -4.28 -0.17
N VAL A 41 5.02 -5.29 0.54
CA VAL A 41 4.75 -6.62 -0.03
C VAL A 41 3.75 -6.46 -1.18
N TYR A 42 4.16 -6.93 -2.36
CA TYR A 42 3.33 -6.92 -3.55
C TYR A 42 2.89 -8.34 -3.90
N ARG A 43 1.66 -8.46 -4.37
CA ARG A 43 1.04 -9.70 -4.84
C ARG A 43 0.79 -9.58 -6.35
N ARG A 44 1.02 -10.66 -7.08
CA ARG A 44 0.76 -10.73 -8.52
C ARG A 44 -0.56 -11.44 -8.75
N HIS A 45 -1.58 -10.69 -9.16
CA HIS A 45 -2.85 -11.22 -9.64
C HIS A 45 -2.82 -11.25 -11.17
N CYS A 46 -2.40 -12.39 -11.74
CA CYS A 46 -2.14 -12.53 -13.18
C CYS A 46 -1.20 -11.41 -13.68
N ARG A 47 -1.68 -10.55 -14.59
CA ARG A 47 -0.92 -9.42 -15.14
C ARG A 47 -0.82 -8.21 -14.21
N TYR A 48 -1.59 -8.18 -13.12
CA TYR A 48 -1.70 -7.04 -12.23
C TYR A 48 -0.83 -7.21 -11.00
N VAL A 49 -0.19 -6.13 -10.60
CA VAL A 49 0.49 -6.03 -9.32
C VAL A 49 -0.44 -5.30 -8.38
N VAL A 50 -0.75 -5.96 -7.27
CA VAL A 50 -1.64 -5.44 -6.23
C VAL A 50 -0.95 -5.49 -4.88
N TYR A 51 -1.37 -4.61 -3.99
CA TYR A 51 -0.84 -4.42 -2.65
C TYR A 51 -1.99 -4.56 -1.67
N HIS A 52 -1.81 -5.33 -0.61
CA HIS A 52 -2.80 -5.36 0.45
C HIS A 52 -2.68 -4.08 1.29
N ILE A 53 -3.79 -3.50 1.74
CA ILE A 53 -3.77 -2.31 2.61
C ILE A 53 -2.97 -2.58 3.89
N ASP A 54 -3.14 -3.76 4.49
CA ASP A 54 -2.39 -4.21 5.66
C ASP A 54 -0.87 -4.28 5.38
N ASP A 55 -0.48 -4.80 4.22
CA ASP A 55 0.94 -4.88 3.80
C ASP A 55 1.53 -3.46 3.61
N LEU A 56 0.75 -2.52 3.09
CA LEU A 56 1.16 -1.12 2.92
C LEU A 56 1.31 -0.39 4.26
N ASP A 57 0.36 -0.57 5.16
CA ASP A 57 0.39 0.00 6.50
C ASP A 57 1.52 -0.60 7.34
N ALA A 58 1.70 -1.92 7.34
CA ALA A 58 2.80 -2.59 8.03
C ALA A 58 4.16 -2.10 7.53
N TRP A 59 4.34 -1.97 6.21
CA TRP A 59 5.55 -1.40 5.63
C TRP A 59 5.74 0.06 6.05
N SER A 60 4.69 0.88 5.98
CA SER A 60 4.76 2.28 6.38
C SER A 60 5.14 2.45 7.85
N ARG A 61 4.60 1.59 8.73
CA ARG A 61 4.97 1.55 10.16
C ARG A 61 6.42 1.14 10.36
N ALA A 62 6.89 0.11 9.66
CA ALA A 62 8.28 -0.33 9.72
C ALA A 62 9.28 0.71 9.19
N HIS A 63 8.87 1.51 8.20
CA HIS A 63 9.66 2.61 7.64
C HIS A 63 9.43 3.97 8.33
N SER A 64 8.45 4.06 9.24
CA SER A 64 8.30 5.23 10.08
C SER A 64 9.47 5.23 11.05
N SER A 65 10.46 6.09 10.78
CA SER A 65 11.49 6.41 11.76
C SER A 65 10.83 7.20 12.88
N LYS A 66 10.04 6.53 13.72
CA LYS A 66 9.93 6.95 15.10
C LYS A 66 11.35 6.84 15.61
N ALA A 67 12.02 7.99 15.63
CA ALA A 67 13.28 8.16 16.31
C ALA A 67 13.16 7.37 17.61
N MET A 68 14.11 6.46 17.81
CA MET A 68 14.40 6.00 19.15
C MET A 68 14.77 7.26 19.93
N ALA A 69 13.77 7.91 20.53
CA ALA A 69 13.95 8.62 21.78
C ALA A 69 14.15 7.51 22.82
N GLY A 70 15.36 6.97 22.81
CA GLY A 70 15.93 6.34 23.99
C GLY A 70 16.55 7.45 24.83
N ASP A 71 16.02 7.63 26.04
CA ASP A 71 16.70 7.52 27.34
C ASP A 71 15.71 7.94 28.44
#